data_AF-A0A7W0QKB9-F1
#
_entry.id   AF-A0A7W0QKB9-F1
#
_cell.length_a   1.000
_cell.length_b   1.000
_cell.length_c   1.000
_cell.angle_alpha   90.00
_cell.angle_beta   90.00
_cell.angle_gamma   90.00
#
_symmetry.space_group_name_H-M   'P 1'
#
loop_
_entity.id
_entity.type
_entity.pdbx_description
1 polymer ?
#
loop_
_entity_poly.entity_id
_entity_poly.type
_entity_poly.pdbx_seq_one_letter_code
_entity_poly.pdbx_strand_id
1 'polypeptide(L)'
;MSVTGVRCSDLSRAAGEPLAATASTAEQWLLVEVPGAWGRDIATLGSLPASAHEAVSEWLARTPRSRALFLRQQGRSRRSVAFVVRAEEVSAEVRRIDLASHEDLAQMDLETEGELVAESLVLVCAHGTRDACCALRGTAVYGTLAGQLGDSELWLSSHQGGHRFAANVLVLPAGVQLGRLDEDNAARVVSRAL
;
A
#
# COMPACT_ATOMS: atom_id res chain seq x y z
N MET A 1 -23.64 13.53 -11.34
CA MET A 1 -24.41 12.60 -10.51
C MET A 1 -23.89 12.70 -9.09
N SER A 2 -24.59 13.43 -8.22
CA SER A 2 -24.19 13.67 -6.83
C SER A 2 -24.57 12.46 -5.99
N VAL A 3 -23.59 11.71 -5.49
CA VAL A 3 -23.83 10.68 -4.47
C VAL A 3 -23.81 11.38 -3.13
N THR A 4 -24.97 11.90 -2.71
CA THR A 4 -25.22 12.38 -1.34
C THR A 4 -25.49 11.20 -0.41
N GLY A 5 -24.52 10.29 -0.30
CA GLY A 5 -24.46 9.30 0.77
C GLY A 5 -23.43 9.76 1.80
N VAL A 6 -23.78 9.71 3.08
CA VAL A 6 -22.81 10.01 4.14
C VAL A 6 -21.66 9.01 4.02
N ARG A 7 -20.43 9.52 3.93
CA ARG A 7 -19.25 8.68 3.71
C ARG A 7 -18.85 7.99 5.01
N CYS A 8 -18.38 6.75 4.90
CA CYS A 8 -17.99 5.94 6.08
C CYS A 8 -16.95 6.65 6.97
N SER A 9 -16.03 7.40 6.36
CA SER A 9 -15.00 8.12 7.09
C SER A 9 -15.49 9.39 7.79
N ASP A 10 -16.56 10.00 7.28
CA ASP A 10 -17.20 11.13 7.94
C ASP A 10 -18.01 10.65 9.16
N LEU A 11 -18.70 9.51 9.03
CA LEU A 11 -19.40 8.85 10.15
C LEU A 11 -18.44 8.44 11.27
N SER A 12 -17.32 7.78 10.94
CA SER A 12 -16.32 7.36 11.94
C SER A 12 -15.73 8.55 12.71
N ARG A 13 -15.46 9.67 12.02
CA ARG A 13 -14.99 10.91 12.67
C ARG A 13 -16.06 11.50 13.58
N ALA A 14 -17.30 11.62 13.12
CA ALA A 14 -18.41 12.15 13.91
C ALA A 14 -18.69 11.31 15.17
N ALA A 15 -18.51 9.99 15.08
CA ALA A 15 -18.63 9.06 16.19
C ALA A 15 -17.41 9.06 17.14
N GLY A 16 -16.33 9.77 16.79
CA GLY A 16 -15.11 9.81 17.61
C GLY A 16 -14.43 8.45 17.75
N GLU A 17 -14.56 7.55 16.76
CA GLU A 17 -14.02 6.19 16.88
C GLU A 17 -12.49 6.24 17.15
N PRO A 18 -11.95 5.38 18.03
CA PRO A 18 -10.51 5.35 18.28
C PRO A 18 -9.74 4.72 17.12
N LEU A 19 -8.52 5.21 16.87
CA LEU A 19 -7.59 4.61 15.89
C LEU A 19 -6.78 3.45 16.47
N ALA A 20 -6.50 3.48 17.78
CA ALA A 20 -5.65 2.49 18.43
C ALA A 20 -6.18 1.07 18.23
N ALA A 21 -5.26 0.11 18.04
CA ALA A 21 -5.57 -1.31 17.85
C ALA A 21 -6.43 -1.64 16.60
N THR A 22 -6.37 -0.81 15.55
CA THR A 22 -7.09 -1.06 14.27
C THR A 22 -6.19 -1.38 13.08
N ALA A 23 -4.87 -1.37 13.29
CA ALA A 23 -3.88 -1.65 12.26
C ALA A 23 -3.88 -3.13 11.82
N SER A 24 -3.32 -3.38 10.63
CA SER A 24 -3.05 -4.73 10.14
C SER A 24 -2.07 -5.44 11.07
N THR A 25 -2.29 -6.73 11.33
CA THR A 25 -1.32 -7.59 12.05
C THR A 25 -0.33 -8.26 11.08
N ALA A 26 -0.11 -7.63 9.92
CA ALA A 26 0.79 -8.17 8.92
C ALA A 26 2.21 -7.77 9.28
N GLU A 27 3.15 -8.64 8.98
CA GLU A 27 4.59 -8.43 9.21
C GLU A 27 5.39 -8.64 7.93
N GLN A 28 4.74 -9.17 6.88
CA GLN A 28 5.36 -9.38 5.59
C GLN A 28 4.46 -8.84 4.48
N TRP A 29 5.04 -8.14 3.52
CA TRP A 29 4.31 -7.60 2.38
C TRP A 29 4.96 -7.97 1.08
N LEU A 30 4.13 -8.37 0.13
CA LEU A 30 4.48 -8.41 -1.28
C LEU A 30 3.76 -7.25 -1.98
N LEU A 31 4.51 -6.25 -2.38
CA LEU A 31 4.01 -5.06 -3.03
C LEU A 31 4.32 -5.17 -4.52
N VAL A 32 3.31 -5.06 -5.39
CA VAL A 32 3.52 -5.19 -6.84
C VAL A 32 3.01 -3.94 -7.53
N GLU A 33 3.85 -3.24 -8.28
CA GLU A 33 3.41 -2.12 -9.09
C GLU A 33 2.47 -2.60 -10.19
N VAL A 34 1.24 -2.12 -10.16
CA VAL A 34 0.22 -2.37 -11.18
C VAL A 34 -0.31 -1.01 -11.62
N PRO A 35 0.23 -0.40 -12.69
CA PRO A 35 -0.12 0.96 -13.11
C PRO A 35 -1.59 1.14 -13.53
N GLY A 36 -2.24 0.04 -13.91
CA GLY A 36 -3.62 0.00 -14.38
C GLY A 36 -4.68 0.23 -13.30
N ALA A 37 -5.92 -0.11 -13.63
CA ALA A 37 -7.03 -0.09 -12.68
C ALA A 37 -6.97 -1.31 -11.75
N TRP A 38 -7.32 -1.11 -10.49
CA TRP A 38 -7.47 -2.19 -9.51
C TRP A 38 -8.94 -2.58 -9.38
N GLY A 39 -9.19 -3.90 -9.38
CA GLY A 39 -10.50 -4.46 -9.09
C GLY A 39 -10.93 -4.17 -7.66
N ARG A 40 -12.25 -4.22 -7.38
CA ARG A 40 -12.83 -3.87 -6.07
C ARG A 40 -12.19 -4.63 -4.90
N ASP A 41 -11.91 -5.90 -5.11
CA ASP A 41 -11.25 -6.76 -4.13
C ASP A 41 -9.90 -7.21 -4.67
N ILE A 42 -8.85 -6.79 -3.97
CA ILE A 42 -7.45 -7.05 -4.36
C ILE A 42 -7.05 -8.48 -3.99
N ALA A 43 -7.76 -9.11 -3.05
CA ALA A 43 -7.46 -10.48 -2.62
C ALA A 43 -7.71 -11.49 -3.76
N THR A 44 -8.49 -11.11 -4.77
CA THR A 44 -8.66 -11.89 -6.00
C THR A 44 -7.44 -11.81 -6.93
N LEU A 45 -6.56 -10.84 -6.70
CA LEU A 45 -5.35 -10.55 -7.49
C LEU A 45 -5.61 -10.42 -9.00
N GLY A 46 -6.86 -10.19 -9.42
CA GLY A 46 -7.30 -10.26 -10.82
C GLY A 46 -6.73 -9.19 -11.75
N SER A 47 -5.88 -8.29 -11.25
CA SER A 47 -5.09 -7.36 -12.06
C SER A 47 -3.73 -7.94 -12.48
N LEU A 48 -3.35 -9.13 -11.99
CA LEU A 48 -2.14 -9.85 -12.38
C LEU A 48 -2.43 -10.91 -13.45
N PRO A 49 -1.47 -11.23 -14.33
CA PRO A 49 -1.56 -12.38 -15.22
C PRO A 49 -1.55 -13.70 -14.42
N ALA A 50 -2.04 -14.78 -15.03
CA ALA A 50 -2.30 -16.05 -14.33
C ALA A 50 -1.08 -16.63 -13.59
N SER A 51 0.10 -16.61 -14.22
CA SER A 51 1.33 -17.13 -13.61
C SER A 51 1.76 -16.31 -12.38
N ALA A 52 1.72 -14.98 -12.48
CA ALA A 52 2.01 -14.08 -11.38
C ALA A 52 0.98 -14.21 -10.25
N HIS A 53 -0.29 -14.36 -10.60
CA HIS A 53 -1.37 -14.61 -9.65
C HIS A 53 -1.13 -15.89 -8.83
N GLU A 54 -0.77 -16.99 -9.49
CA GLU A 54 -0.45 -18.26 -8.84
C GLU A 54 0.74 -18.11 -7.89
N ALA A 55 1.84 -17.52 -8.36
CA ALA A 55 3.04 -17.30 -7.54
C ALA A 55 2.79 -16.44 -6.30
N VAL A 56 2.06 -15.33 -6.45
CA VAL A 56 1.67 -14.47 -5.32
C VAL A 56 0.77 -15.23 -4.35
N SER A 57 -0.18 -16.03 -4.85
CA SER A 57 -1.09 -16.81 -4.01
C SER A 57 -0.36 -17.88 -3.20
N GLU A 58 0.58 -18.59 -3.83
CA GLU A 58 1.42 -19.57 -3.15
C GLU A 58 2.31 -18.93 -2.09
N TRP A 59 2.91 -17.78 -2.40
CA TRP A 59 3.71 -17.04 -1.42
C TRP A 59 2.87 -16.62 -0.22
N LEU A 60 1.67 -16.06 -0.44
CA LEU A 60 0.74 -15.69 0.64
C LEU A 60 0.31 -16.90 1.49
N ALA A 61 0.08 -18.05 0.85
CA ALA A 61 -0.34 -19.27 1.55
C ALA A 61 0.78 -19.86 2.42
N ARG A 62 2.04 -19.75 1.98
CA ARG A 62 3.20 -20.28 2.71
C ARG A 62 3.80 -19.30 3.72
N THR A 63 3.50 -18.00 3.58
CA THR A 63 4.09 -16.94 4.41
C THR A 63 3.08 -16.44 5.45
N PRO A 64 3.26 -16.77 6.74
CA PRO A 64 2.35 -16.31 7.79
C PRO A 64 2.36 -14.78 7.93
N ARG A 65 1.23 -14.20 8.37
CA ARG A 65 1.09 -12.74 8.58
C ARG A 65 1.50 -11.91 7.35
N SER A 66 1.31 -12.46 6.16
CA SER A 66 1.65 -11.80 4.91
C SER A 66 0.46 -11.11 4.27
N ARG A 67 0.71 -10.08 3.48
CA ARG A 67 -0.30 -9.40 2.65
C ARG A 67 0.28 -8.96 1.31
N ALA A 68 -0.52 -9.07 0.26
CA ALA A 68 -0.22 -8.44 -1.02
C ALA A 68 -0.89 -7.06 -1.11
N LEU A 69 -0.20 -6.09 -1.73
CA LEU A 69 -0.79 -4.82 -2.14
C LEU A 69 -0.36 -4.50 -3.57
N PHE A 70 -1.20 -3.78 -4.30
CA PHE A 70 -0.81 -3.19 -5.57
C PHE A 70 -0.36 -1.76 -5.35
N LEU A 71 0.71 -1.38 -6.04
CA LEU A 71 1.27 -0.04 -6.00
C LEU A 71 1.08 0.67 -7.33
N ARG A 72 1.12 2.00 -7.30
CA ARG A 72 1.20 2.83 -8.49
C ARG A 72 1.90 4.14 -8.16
N GLN A 73 2.82 4.57 -9.01
CA GLN A 73 3.35 5.94 -9.00
C GLN A 73 2.47 6.88 -9.83
N GLN A 74 2.42 8.16 -9.45
CA GLN A 74 1.85 9.20 -10.31
C GLN A 74 2.86 9.60 -11.39
N GLY A 75 3.03 8.73 -12.38
CA GLY A 75 3.98 8.88 -13.48
C GLY A 75 3.96 7.64 -14.37
N ARG A 76 4.57 7.72 -15.55
CA ARG A 76 4.72 6.56 -16.44
C ARG A 76 6.10 5.95 -16.22
N SER A 77 6.20 4.91 -15.39
CA SER A 77 7.36 4.01 -15.44
C SER A 77 7.22 3.06 -16.63
N ARG A 78 8.36 2.75 -17.29
CA ARG A 78 8.44 1.75 -18.36
C ARG A 78 8.73 0.33 -17.85
N ARG A 79 9.13 0.21 -16.58
CA ARG A 79 9.43 -1.06 -15.91
C ARG A 79 8.62 -1.12 -14.63
N SER A 80 8.00 -2.26 -14.37
CA SER A 80 7.28 -2.44 -13.11
C SER A 80 8.27 -2.83 -12.03
N VAL A 81 7.95 -2.53 -10.78
CA VAL A 81 8.71 -2.99 -9.62
C VAL A 81 7.84 -3.85 -8.71
N ALA A 82 8.45 -4.81 -8.04
CA ALA A 82 7.89 -5.44 -6.85
C ALA A 82 8.81 -5.19 -5.64
N PHE A 83 8.21 -5.23 -4.46
CA PHE A 83 8.93 -5.19 -3.19
C PHE A 83 8.51 -6.35 -2.31
N VAL A 84 9.48 -6.99 -1.68
CA VAL A 84 9.25 -7.91 -0.56
C VAL A 84 9.72 -7.19 0.69
N VAL A 85 8.81 -7.01 1.64
CA VAL A 85 9.08 -6.29 2.88
C VAL A 85 8.88 -7.23 4.05
N ARG A 86 9.85 -7.25 4.96
CA ARG A 86 9.70 -7.80 6.31
C ARG A 86 9.71 -6.64 7.28
N ALA A 87 8.68 -6.53 8.13
CA ALA A 87 8.58 -5.56 9.22
C ALA A 87 8.25 -6.30 10.53
N GLU A 88 9.19 -7.13 10.96
CA GLU A 88 9.11 -7.85 12.23
C GLU A 88 9.78 -7.02 13.33
N GLU A 89 9.44 -7.27 14.59
CA GLU A 89 9.97 -6.50 15.74
C GLU A 89 11.51 -6.52 15.82
N VAL A 90 12.11 -7.63 15.39
CA VAL A 90 13.57 -7.86 15.45
C VAL A 90 14.25 -7.78 14.09
N SER A 91 13.49 -7.70 12.99
CA SER A 91 14.05 -7.64 11.64
C SER A 91 13.18 -6.81 10.70
N ALA A 92 13.79 -5.82 10.07
CA ALA A 92 13.13 -4.92 9.13
C ALA A 92 13.99 -4.82 7.87
N GLU A 93 13.47 -5.27 6.73
CA GLU A 93 14.13 -5.17 5.44
C GLU A 93 13.15 -4.90 4.31
N VAL A 94 13.63 -4.19 3.29
CA VAL A 94 12.93 -3.98 2.02
C VAL A 94 13.83 -4.54 0.91
N ARG A 95 13.29 -5.48 0.14
CA ARG A 95 13.91 -5.97 -1.09
C ARG A 95 13.18 -5.40 -2.28
N ARG A 96 13.91 -4.80 -3.21
CA ARG A 96 13.41 -4.29 -4.48
C ARG A 96 13.70 -5.29 -5.59
N ILE A 97 12.70 -5.59 -6.39
CA ILE A 97 12.78 -6.47 -7.55
C ILE A 97 12.29 -5.68 -8.77
N ASP A 98 13.18 -5.40 -9.71
CA ASP A 98 12.78 -4.81 -10.99
C ASP A 98 12.20 -5.91 -11.90
N LEU A 99 11.03 -5.65 -12.48
CA LEU A 99 10.29 -6.58 -13.32
C LEU A 99 10.28 -6.08 -14.78
N ALA A 100 10.60 -6.96 -15.73
CA ALA A 100 10.35 -6.72 -17.13
C ALA A 100 8.86 -6.89 -17.45
N SER A 101 8.21 -7.87 -16.82
CA SER A 101 6.75 -8.04 -16.79
C SER A 101 6.28 -8.69 -15.49
N HIS A 102 4.97 -8.67 -15.21
CA HIS A 102 4.43 -9.29 -13.99
C HIS A 102 4.67 -10.80 -13.95
N GLU A 103 4.73 -11.47 -15.09
CA GLU A 103 5.00 -12.92 -15.20
C GLU A 103 6.37 -13.33 -14.63
N ASP A 104 7.33 -12.41 -14.54
CA ASP A 104 8.64 -12.65 -13.94
C ASP A 104 8.52 -13.13 -12.48
N LEU A 105 7.48 -12.69 -11.76
CA LEU A 105 7.20 -13.10 -10.38
C LEU A 105 7.07 -14.62 -10.22
N ALA A 106 6.65 -15.33 -11.26
CA ALA A 106 6.49 -16.78 -11.22
C ALA A 106 7.82 -17.55 -11.32
N GLN A 107 8.90 -16.88 -11.69
CA GLN A 107 10.23 -17.48 -11.86
C GLN A 107 11.20 -17.06 -10.74
N MET A 108 10.77 -16.18 -9.84
CA MET A 108 11.61 -15.59 -8.80
C MET A 108 11.42 -16.29 -7.46
N ASP A 109 12.50 -16.41 -6.69
CA ASP A 109 12.41 -16.70 -5.27
C ASP A 109 12.10 -15.43 -4.48
N LEU A 110 10.82 -15.17 -4.26
CA LEU A 110 10.31 -13.99 -3.52
C LEU A 110 10.75 -13.95 -2.05
N GLU A 111 11.43 -14.96 -1.52
CA GLU A 111 11.98 -14.93 -0.15
C GLU A 111 13.39 -14.34 -0.09
N THR A 112 14.15 -14.44 -1.17
CA THR A 112 15.59 -14.13 -1.19
C THR A 112 16.04 -13.22 -2.34
N GLU A 113 15.32 -13.21 -3.45
CA GLU A 113 15.65 -12.38 -4.61
C GLU A 113 15.36 -10.89 -4.39
N GLY A 114 16.05 -10.06 -5.17
CA GLY A 114 15.98 -8.60 -5.09
C GLY A 114 17.14 -7.96 -4.35
N GLU A 115 17.31 -6.67 -4.61
CA GLU A 115 18.31 -5.82 -3.96
C GLU A 115 17.78 -5.30 -2.63
N LEU A 116 18.60 -5.37 -1.57
CA LEU A 116 18.27 -4.70 -0.31
C LEU A 116 18.37 -3.19 -0.49
N VAL A 117 17.29 -2.49 -0.17
CA VAL A 117 17.21 -1.03 -0.24
C VAL A 117 17.06 -0.45 1.16
N ALA A 118 17.66 0.72 1.38
CA ALA A 118 17.64 1.39 2.70
C ALA A 118 16.45 2.33 2.85
N GLU A 119 15.81 2.68 1.73
CA GLU A 119 14.70 3.60 1.64
C GLU A 119 13.43 3.01 2.24
N SER A 120 12.73 3.85 3.01
CA SER A 120 11.38 3.55 3.49
C SER A 120 10.35 3.75 2.38
N LEU A 121 9.31 2.92 2.39
CA LEU A 121 8.16 3.04 1.50
C LEU A 121 6.99 3.67 2.23
N VAL A 122 6.50 4.80 1.71
CA VAL A 122 5.31 5.51 2.19
C VAL A 122 4.16 5.22 1.23
N LEU A 123 3.22 4.38 1.67
CA LEU A 123 2.13 3.87 0.86
C LEU A 123 0.82 4.57 1.22
N VAL A 124 0.28 5.39 0.32
CA VAL A 124 -0.98 6.11 0.53
C VAL A 124 -2.14 5.33 -0.11
N CYS A 125 -3.10 4.88 0.69
CA CYS A 125 -4.24 4.13 0.18
C CYS A 125 -5.18 5.04 -0.63
N ALA A 126 -5.27 4.80 -1.95
CA ALA A 126 -6.11 5.57 -2.87
C ALA A 126 -7.09 4.69 -3.68
N HIS A 127 -7.44 3.51 -3.16
CA HIS A 127 -8.24 2.53 -3.86
C HIS A 127 -9.75 2.90 -3.97
N GLY A 128 -10.08 3.74 -4.95
CA GLY A 128 -11.44 4.27 -5.14
C GLY A 128 -12.52 3.24 -5.48
N THR A 129 -12.18 2.19 -6.23
CA THR A 129 -13.12 1.09 -6.55
C THR A 129 -13.57 0.36 -5.29
N ARG A 130 -12.72 0.33 -4.25
CA ARG A 130 -13.03 -0.24 -2.94
C ARG A 130 -13.87 0.73 -2.09
N ASP A 131 -13.40 1.96 -1.91
CA ASP A 131 -14.09 2.98 -1.12
C ASP A 131 -13.72 4.41 -1.57
N ALA A 132 -14.73 5.27 -1.73
CA ALA A 132 -14.55 6.65 -2.19
C ALA A 132 -13.76 7.53 -1.20
N CYS A 133 -13.77 7.24 0.10
CA CYS A 133 -13.01 7.99 1.10
C CYS A 133 -11.51 7.85 0.87
N CYS A 134 -11.05 6.64 0.51
CA CYS A 134 -9.65 6.38 0.19
C CYS A 134 -9.23 7.16 -1.07
N ALA A 135 -10.03 7.13 -2.13
CA ALA A 135 -9.72 7.90 -3.33
C ALA A 135 -9.66 9.42 -3.06
N LEU A 136 -10.63 9.97 -2.34
CA LEU A 136 -10.71 11.42 -2.13
C LEU A 136 -9.64 11.92 -1.16
N ARG A 137 -9.61 11.36 0.07
CA ARG A 137 -8.70 11.81 1.13
C ARG A 137 -7.27 11.34 0.88
N GLY A 138 -7.10 10.12 0.38
CA GLY A 138 -5.79 9.56 0.06
C GLY A 138 -5.09 10.32 -1.06
N THR A 139 -5.80 10.71 -2.13
CA THR A 139 -5.18 11.50 -3.21
C THR A 139 -4.73 12.88 -2.74
N ALA A 140 -5.50 13.54 -1.87
CA ALA A 140 -5.13 14.82 -1.29
C ALA A 140 -3.86 14.72 -0.41
N VAL A 141 -3.80 13.69 0.45
CA VAL A 141 -2.62 13.40 1.27
C VAL A 141 -1.41 13.04 0.40
N TYR A 142 -1.58 12.23 -0.64
CA TYR A 142 -0.49 11.91 -1.58
C TYR A 142 0.09 13.18 -2.22
N GLY A 143 -0.77 14.10 -2.69
CA GLY A 143 -0.32 15.36 -3.28
C GLY A 143 0.48 16.24 -2.31
N THR A 144 0.10 16.22 -1.03
CA THR A 144 0.85 16.92 0.03
C THR A 144 2.24 16.31 0.25
N LEU A 145 2.33 14.98 0.28
CA LEU A 145 3.57 14.25 0.53
C LEU A 145 4.52 14.27 -0.68
N ALA A 146 3.99 14.36 -1.90
CA ALA A 146 4.78 14.35 -3.14
C ALA A 146 5.76 15.54 -3.25
N GLY A 147 5.51 16.64 -2.54
CA GLY A 147 6.44 17.76 -2.46
C GLY A 147 7.60 17.56 -1.48
N GLN A 148 7.62 16.45 -0.73
CA GLN A 148 8.54 16.23 0.41
C GLN A 148 9.30 14.91 0.32
N LEU A 149 8.73 13.91 -0.34
CA LEU A 149 9.31 12.57 -0.49
C LEU A 149 9.74 12.33 -1.93
N GLY A 150 10.77 11.50 -2.12
CA GLY A 150 11.22 11.09 -3.44
C GLY A 150 10.25 10.13 -4.13
N ASP A 151 10.33 10.07 -5.46
CA ASP A 151 9.48 9.19 -6.27
C ASP A 151 9.64 7.71 -5.87
N SER A 152 10.84 7.27 -5.48
CA SER A 152 11.10 5.90 -5.02
C SER A 152 10.49 5.57 -3.66
N GLU A 153 10.22 6.59 -2.83
CA GLU A 153 9.69 6.44 -1.47
C GLU A 153 8.16 6.48 -1.43
N LEU A 154 7.53 7.33 -2.25
CA LEU A 154 6.10 7.61 -2.16
C LEU A 154 5.25 6.91 -3.24
N TRP A 155 4.34 6.06 -2.78
CA TRP A 155 3.48 5.26 -3.66
C TRP A 155 2.01 5.42 -3.34
N LEU A 156 1.15 5.41 -4.36
CA LEU A 156 -0.26 5.08 -4.16
C LEU A 156 -0.36 3.58 -3.97
N SER A 157 -1.21 3.13 -3.05
CA SER A 157 -1.48 1.72 -2.85
C SER A 157 -2.95 1.36 -3.01
N SER A 158 -3.15 0.08 -3.29
CA SER A 158 -4.44 -0.59 -3.18
C SER A 158 -4.90 -0.64 -1.71
N HIS A 159 -6.05 -1.28 -1.46
CA HIS A 159 -6.72 -1.13 -0.18
C HIS A 159 -5.97 -1.80 0.98
N GLN A 160 -5.53 -0.99 1.94
CA GLN A 160 -4.81 -1.45 3.13
C GLN A 160 -5.75 -1.98 4.24
N GLY A 161 -7.05 -1.71 4.15
CA GLY A 161 -7.99 -1.83 5.27
C GLY A 161 -8.32 -0.46 5.87
N GLY A 162 -9.28 -0.41 6.79
CA GLY A 162 -9.58 0.79 7.57
C GLY A 162 -10.09 2.01 6.78
N HIS A 163 -10.84 1.83 5.67
CA HIS A 163 -11.33 2.96 4.86
C HIS A 163 -12.16 3.99 5.66
N ARG A 164 -12.85 3.57 6.72
CA ARG A 164 -13.52 4.47 7.67
C ARG A 164 -12.55 5.43 8.38
N PHE A 165 -11.27 5.10 8.44
CA PHE A 165 -10.22 5.96 8.98
C PHE A 165 -9.45 6.74 7.91
N ALA A 166 -9.91 6.79 6.66
CA ALA A 166 -9.19 7.49 5.59
C ALA A 166 -8.87 8.98 5.93
N ALA A 167 -7.73 9.53 5.48
CA ALA A 167 -6.70 8.87 4.67
C ALA A 167 -5.81 7.92 5.50
N ASN A 168 -5.48 6.78 4.91
CA ASN A 168 -4.58 5.78 5.51
C ASN A 168 -3.24 5.80 4.80
N VAL A 169 -2.16 5.77 5.58
CA VAL A 169 -0.79 5.68 5.11
C VAL A 169 -0.08 4.56 5.84
N LEU A 170 0.59 3.68 5.11
CA LEU A 170 1.41 2.61 5.66
C LEU A 170 2.87 2.96 5.40
N VAL A 171 3.69 3.01 6.45
CA VAL A 171 5.13 3.25 6.36
C VAL A 171 5.87 1.94 6.61
N LEU A 172 6.67 1.52 5.64
CA LEU A 172 7.46 0.29 5.64
C LEU A 172 8.94 0.63 5.49
N PRO A 173 9.86 -0.15 6.08
CA PRO A 173 9.62 -1.38 6.85
C PRO A 173 9.30 -1.12 8.34
N ALA A 174 8.98 0.12 8.74
CA ALA A 174 8.61 0.45 10.12
C ALA A 174 7.31 -0.25 10.61
N GLY A 175 6.48 -0.77 9.69
CA GLY A 175 5.22 -1.43 10.03
C GLY A 175 4.16 -0.48 10.60
N VAL A 176 4.30 0.84 10.38
CA VAL A 176 3.43 1.85 10.99
C VAL A 176 2.24 2.15 10.10
N GLN A 177 1.04 1.78 10.54
CA GLN A 177 -0.22 2.11 9.89
C GLN A 177 -0.84 3.37 10.52
N LEU A 178 -0.90 4.43 9.73
CA LEU A 178 -1.49 5.72 10.07
C LEU A 178 -2.90 5.83 9.48
N GLY A 179 -3.75 6.59 10.16
CA GLY A 179 -5.12 6.89 9.76
C GLY A 179 -5.50 8.32 10.12
N ARG A 180 -6.57 8.80 9.49
CA ARG A 180 -7.13 10.16 9.60
C ARG A 180 -6.16 11.27 9.22
N LEU A 181 -5.20 10.97 8.34
CA LEU A 181 -4.33 12.01 7.81
C LEU A 181 -5.11 12.96 6.88
N ASP A 182 -4.64 14.20 6.84
CA ASP A 182 -5.10 15.28 5.98
C ASP A 182 -3.89 16.12 5.53
N GLU A 183 -4.13 17.11 4.67
CA GLU A 183 -3.09 17.99 4.13
C GLU A 183 -2.31 18.77 5.21
N ASP A 184 -2.94 19.06 6.36
CA ASP A 184 -2.33 19.86 7.43
C ASP A 184 -1.39 19.03 8.32
N ASN A 185 -1.66 17.74 8.48
CA ASN A 185 -0.92 16.89 9.42
C ASN A 185 -0.02 15.83 8.76
N ALA A 186 -0.28 15.45 7.49
CA ALA A 186 0.36 14.28 6.88
C ALA A 186 1.88 14.33 6.93
N ALA A 187 2.47 15.45 6.49
CA ALA A 187 3.91 15.69 6.49
C ALA A 187 4.57 15.42 7.85
N ARG A 188 4.05 16.09 8.89
CA ARG A 188 4.59 16.02 10.25
C ARG A 188 4.42 14.64 10.87
N VAL A 189 3.34 13.93 10.57
CA VAL A 189 3.08 12.60 11.16
C VAL A 189 3.89 11.54 10.45
N VAL A 190 3.94 11.56 9.12
CA VAL A 190 4.73 10.60 8.32
C VAL A 190 6.22 10.75 8.63
N SER A 191 6.75 11.97 8.76
CA SER A 191 8.16 12.19 9.07
C SER A 191 8.61 11.65 10.44
N ARG A 192 7.68 11.30 11.34
CA ARG A 192 7.98 10.65 12.63
C ARG A 192 7.97 9.12 12.56
N ALA A 193 7.50 8.57 11.45
CA ALA A 193 7.41 7.14 11.18
C ALA A 193 8.49 6.67 10.19
N LEU A 194 9.23 7.62 9.57
CA LEU A 194 10.47 7.40 8.83
C LEU A 194 11.66 7.42 9.81
#